data_AF-H1W071-F1
#
_entry.id   AF-H1W071-F1
#
_cell.length_a   1.000
_cell.length_b   1.000
_cell.length_c   1.000
_cell.angle_alpha   90.00
_cell.angle_beta   90.00
_cell.angle_gamma   90.00
#
_symmetry.space_group_name_H-M   'P 1'
#
loop_
_entity.id
_entity.type
_entity.pdbx_description
1 polymer ?
#
loop_
_entity_poly.entity_id
_entity_poly.type
_entity_poly.pdbx_seq_one_letter_code
_entity_poly.pdbx_strand_id
1 'polypeptide(L)'
;MSLATGVSTALNNAVDAATGLGVFVVVGAGNDGRDASTRSPASAPTAFTVGAIAINNTRPTWSNFGPSVDVFAAGLDVRSTSLYQDGTELLSGTSMSTPHVAGLALYLKALEGTALNAPAAIAARIKALATKDAIANVGAGSPNLLAYNGNGRR
;
A
#
# COMPACT_ATOMS: atom_id res chain seq x y z
N MET A 1 -7.15 -3.96 -2.49
CA MET A 1 -7.59 -5.14 -1.72
C MET A 1 -7.11 -5.00 -0.28
N SER A 2 -7.98 -4.52 0.60
CA SER A 2 -7.70 -4.32 2.03
C SER A 2 -7.92 -5.62 2.82
N LEU A 3 -7.14 -6.65 2.50
CA LEU A 3 -7.24 -8.03 3.00
C LEU A 3 -5.84 -8.62 3.08
N ALA A 4 -5.58 -9.44 4.08
CA ALA A 4 -4.43 -10.33 4.13
C ALA A 4 -4.83 -11.69 4.72
N THR A 5 -4.37 -12.76 4.09
CA THR A 5 -4.57 -14.17 4.50
C THR A 5 -3.21 -14.87 4.52
N GLY A 6 -3.14 -16.12 5.01
CA GLY A 6 -2.01 -16.99 4.68
C GLY A 6 -1.81 -17.12 3.17
N VAL A 7 -0.62 -17.58 2.75
CA VAL A 7 -0.28 -17.72 1.34
C VAL A 7 -1.31 -18.57 0.60
N SER A 8 -1.79 -18.05 -0.52
CA SER A 8 -2.77 -18.69 -1.40
C SER A 8 -2.38 -18.49 -2.85
N THR A 9 -1.99 -19.58 -3.51
CA THR A 9 -1.66 -19.58 -4.95
C THR A 9 -2.82 -19.08 -5.79
N ALA A 10 -4.05 -19.48 -5.46
CA ALA A 10 -5.24 -19.04 -6.18
C ALA A 10 -5.43 -17.52 -6.09
N LEU A 11 -5.22 -16.94 -4.91
CA LEU A 11 -5.37 -15.50 -4.72
C LEU A 11 -4.25 -14.71 -5.40
N ASN A 12 -3.01 -15.20 -5.36
CA ASN A 12 -1.89 -14.57 -6.06
C ASN A 12 -2.11 -14.61 -7.59
N ASN A 13 -2.51 -15.76 -8.13
CA ASN A 13 -2.81 -15.90 -9.55
C ASN A 13 -3.95 -14.98 -9.99
N ALA A 14 -4.96 -14.75 -9.14
CA ALA A 14 -6.04 -13.83 -9.44
C ALA A 14 -5.55 -12.38 -9.53
N VAL A 15 -4.62 -11.97 -8.65
CA VAL A 15 -3.98 -10.66 -8.73
C VAL A 15 -3.10 -10.54 -9.98
N ASP A 16 -2.29 -11.55 -10.28
CA ASP A 16 -1.43 -11.55 -11.45
C ASP A 16 -2.24 -11.53 -12.76
N ALA A 17 -3.35 -12.25 -12.82
CA ALA A 17 -4.27 -12.21 -13.96
C ALA A 17 -4.92 -10.82 -14.12
N ALA A 18 -5.37 -10.20 -13.02
CA ALA A 18 -5.94 -8.85 -13.07
C ALA A 18 -4.91 -7.81 -13.54
N THR A 19 -3.67 -7.90 -13.03
CA THR A 19 -2.58 -7.03 -13.47
C THR A 19 -2.23 -7.25 -14.95
N GLY A 20 -2.25 -8.49 -15.42
CA GLY A 20 -2.08 -8.83 -16.84
C GLY A 20 -3.15 -8.24 -17.76
N LEU A 21 -4.35 -7.96 -17.24
CA LEU A 21 -5.42 -7.25 -17.94
C LEU A 21 -5.31 -5.71 -17.84
N GLY A 22 -4.22 -5.20 -17.25
CA GLY A 22 -3.98 -3.76 -17.10
C GLY A 22 -4.59 -3.13 -15.85
N VAL A 23 -5.11 -3.94 -14.91
CA VAL A 23 -5.64 -3.43 -13.63
C VAL A 23 -4.49 -3.24 -12.65
N PHE A 24 -4.30 -2.03 -12.12
CA PHE A 24 -3.34 -1.80 -11.05
C PHE A 24 -3.92 -2.24 -9.70
N VAL A 25 -3.37 -3.30 -9.10
CA VAL A 25 -3.90 -3.92 -7.87
C VAL A 25 -3.07 -3.49 -6.65
N VAL A 26 -3.63 -2.59 -5.85
CA VAL A 26 -3.04 -2.18 -4.56
C VAL A 26 -3.52 -3.11 -3.45
N VAL A 27 -2.62 -3.61 -2.60
CA VAL A 27 -2.94 -4.57 -1.54
C VAL A 27 -2.31 -4.21 -0.20
N GLY A 28 -2.91 -4.67 0.90
CA GLY A 28 -2.33 -4.50 2.23
C GLY A 28 -1.23 -5.53 2.51
N ALA A 29 -0.14 -5.11 3.16
CA ALA A 29 0.95 -6.02 3.54
C ALA A 29 0.55 -7.08 4.60
N GLY A 30 -0.50 -6.81 5.39
CA GLY A 30 -0.93 -7.62 6.52
C GLY A 30 -0.51 -7.03 7.88
N ASN A 31 -1.10 -7.56 8.96
CA ASN A 31 -1.10 -6.93 10.28
C ASN A 31 -0.50 -7.84 11.39
N ASP A 32 0.50 -8.64 11.05
CA ASP A 32 1.06 -9.68 11.93
C ASP A 32 2.47 -9.39 12.42
N GLY A 33 3.08 -8.28 12.00
CA GLY A 33 4.48 -7.95 12.28
C GLY A 33 5.47 -8.93 11.68
N ARG A 34 5.20 -9.43 10.47
CA ARG A 34 5.98 -10.47 9.78
C ARG A 34 6.39 -10.02 8.37
N ASP A 35 7.20 -10.85 7.71
CA ASP A 35 7.51 -10.69 6.30
C ASP A 35 6.22 -10.81 5.46
N ALA A 36 5.93 -9.78 4.66
CA ALA A 36 4.74 -9.69 3.82
C ALA A 36 4.69 -10.79 2.73
N SER A 37 5.83 -11.37 2.35
CA SER A 37 5.91 -12.52 1.44
C SER A 37 5.21 -13.78 2.00
N THR A 38 4.92 -13.80 3.31
CA THR A 38 4.17 -14.90 3.96
C THR A 38 2.65 -14.71 3.91
N ARG A 39 2.16 -13.65 3.24
CA ARG A 39 0.73 -13.32 3.14
C ARG A 39 0.28 -13.20 1.69
N SER A 40 -0.98 -13.55 1.44
CA SER A 40 -1.63 -13.25 0.16
C SER A 40 -2.73 -12.19 0.37
N PRO A 41 -2.92 -11.27 -0.59
CA PRO A 41 -2.23 -11.18 -1.89
C PRO A 41 -0.86 -10.47 -1.89
N ALA A 42 -0.33 -10.05 -0.74
CA ALA A 42 0.95 -9.33 -0.65
C ALA A 42 2.17 -10.06 -1.27
N SER A 43 2.12 -11.39 -1.36
CA SER A 43 3.14 -12.24 -1.98
C SER A 43 2.96 -12.44 -3.48
N ALA A 44 1.91 -11.90 -4.10
CA ALA A 44 1.74 -11.97 -5.54
C ALA A 44 2.80 -11.08 -6.23
N PRO A 45 3.58 -11.58 -7.20
CA PRO A 45 4.68 -10.82 -7.80
C PRO A 45 4.27 -9.48 -8.43
N THR A 46 3.02 -9.37 -8.90
CA THR A 46 2.51 -8.14 -9.52
C THR A 46 1.68 -7.25 -8.60
N ALA A 47 1.45 -7.66 -7.35
CA ALA A 47 0.76 -6.83 -6.38
C ALA A 47 1.57 -5.57 -6.04
N PHE A 48 0.88 -4.45 -5.86
CA PHE A 48 1.47 -3.26 -5.26
C PHE A 48 1.14 -3.21 -3.77
N THR A 49 2.07 -3.66 -2.95
CA THR A 49 1.87 -3.96 -1.53
C THR A 49 2.19 -2.75 -0.64
N VAL A 50 1.27 -2.45 0.27
CA VAL A 50 1.31 -1.25 1.10
C VAL A 50 1.44 -1.60 2.59
N GLY A 51 2.54 -1.17 3.19
CA GLY A 51 2.73 -1.18 4.64
C GLY A 51 2.02 0.00 5.32
N ALA A 52 1.87 -0.04 6.64
CA ALA A 52 1.26 1.03 7.41
C ALA A 52 2.29 1.81 8.24
N ILE A 53 2.07 3.12 8.37
CA ILE A 53 2.78 3.99 9.32
C ILE A 53 1.80 4.70 10.26
N ALA A 54 2.32 5.11 11.41
CA ALA A 54 1.72 6.08 12.32
C ALA A 54 2.03 7.52 11.93
N ILE A 55 1.34 8.48 12.56
CA ILE A 55 1.48 9.92 12.29
C ILE A 55 2.92 10.46 12.48
N ASN A 56 3.72 9.79 13.31
CA ASN A 56 5.13 10.12 13.55
C ASN A 56 6.09 9.40 12.59
N ASN A 57 5.60 8.95 11.43
CA ASN A 57 6.33 8.14 10.44
C ASN A 57 6.99 6.88 11.00
N THR A 58 6.47 6.30 12.08
CA THR A 58 6.95 5.01 12.57
C THR A 58 6.08 3.90 12.02
N ARG A 59 6.68 2.80 11.53
CA ARG A 59 5.93 1.57 11.22
C ARG A 59 5.42 0.95 12.53
N PRO A 60 4.10 0.79 12.76
CA PRO A 60 3.58 0.06 13.89
C PRO A 60 4.08 -1.39 13.87
N THR A 61 4.33 -1.99 15.04
CA THR A 61 4.91 -3.34 15.15
C THR A 61 4.09 -4.39 14.41
N TRP A 62 2.77 -4.22 14.36
CA TRP A 62 1.83 -5.09 13.65
C TRP A 62 1.91 -4.97 12.11
N SER A 63 2.36 -3.87 11.52
CA SER A 63 2.42 -3.80 10.05
C SER A 63 3.46 -4.79 9.54
N ASN A 64 3.08 -5.65 8.59
CA ASN A 64 4.06 -6.48 7.91
C ASN A 64 5.08 -5.62 7.14
N PHE A 65 6.24 -6.22 6.88
CA PHE A 65 7.44 -5.58 6.33
C PHE A 65 8.12 -6.53 5.33
N GLY A 66 9.28 -6.14 4.80
CA GLY A 66 10.09 -6.99 3.94
C GLY A 66 10.08 -6.57 2.48
N PRO A 67 10.82 -7.30 1.62
CA PRO A 67 11.05 -6.92 0.23
C PRO A 67 9.78 -6.97 -0.64
N SER A 68 8.72 -7.67 -0.19
CA SER A 68 7.42 -7.66 -0.87
C SER A 68 6.62 -6.38 -0.65
N VAL A 69 7.02 -5.49 0.27
CA VAL A 69 6.39 -4.17 0.43
C VAL A 69 6.93 -3.20 -0.62
N ASP A 70 6.07 -2.45 -1.29
CA ASP A 70 6.47 -1.46 -2.30
C ASP A 70 6.62 -0.06 -1.70
N VAL A 71 5.69 0.34 -0.85
CA VAL A 71 5.65 1.63 -0.14
C VAL A 71 4.89 1.49 1.18
N PHE A 72 4.99 2.51 2.02
CA PHE A 72 4.15 2.69 3.20
C PHE A 72 3.23 3.90 3.04
N ALA A 73 2.10 3.87 3.74
CA ALA A 73 1.18 5.01 3.85
C ALA A 73 0.51 5.04 5.24
N ALA A 74 -0.21 6.11 5.54
CA ALA A 74 -0.94 6.28 6.80
C ALA A 74 -1.89 5.09 7.04
N GLY A 75 -1.72 4.42 8.18
CA GLY A 75 -2.52 3.23 8.50
C GLY A 75 -2.78 3.00 9.99
N LEU A 76 -2.20 3.79 10.90
CA LEU A 76 -2.61 3.83 12.31
C LEU A 76 -3.53 5.05 12.54
N ASP A 77 -4.64 4.83 13.22
CA ASP A 77 -5.64 5.84 13.61
C ASP A 77 -6.11 6.69 12.43
N VAL A 78 -6.48 6.01 11.34
CA VAL A 78 -7.04 6.64 10.15
C VAL A 78 -8.53 6.83 10.34
N ARG A 79 -8.99 8.09 10.25
CA ARG A 79 -10.41 8.42 10.29
C ARG A 79 -11.04 8.22 8.92
N SER A 80 -12.14 7.49 8.85
CA SER A 80 -12.93 7.35 7.62
C SER A 80 -14.42 7.24 7.94
N THR A 81 -15.25 7.13 6.90
CA THR A 81 -16.69 6.87 7.00
C THR A 81 -16.95 5.53 7.69
N SER A 82 -17.97 5.47 8.55
CA SER A 82 -18.41 4.27 9.24
C SER A 82 -19.93 4.11 9.14
N LEU A 83 -20.40 2.86 9.18
CA LEU A 83 -21.83 2.53 9.33
C LEU A 83 -22.29 2.63 10.79
N TYR A 84 -21.34 2.80 11.71
CA TYR A 84 -21.55 2.95 13.15
C TYR A 84 -21.23 4.39 13.57
N GLN A 85 -21.48 4.70 14.85
CA GLN A 85 -21.25 6.03 15.43
C GLN A 85 -21.99 7.14 14.65
N ASP A 86 -21.47 8.37 14.70
CA ASP A 86 -21.97 9.52 13.95
C ASP A 86 -21.50 9.54 12.47
N GLY A 87 -21.30 8.36 11.88
CA GLY A 87 -20.90 8.21 10.48
C GLY A 87 -19.40 8.23 10.21
N THR A 88 -18.54 8.34 11.23
CA THR A 88 -17.08 8.21 11.10
C THR A 88 -16.45 7.43 12.24
N GLU A 89 -15.31 6.80 11.96
CA GLU A 89 -14.56 5.99 12.93
C GLU A 89 -13.05 6.06 12.68
N LEU A 90 -12.27 5.93 13.75
CA LEU A 90 -10.81 5.77 13.70
C LEU A 90 -10.48 4.29 13.71
N LEU A 91 -9.83 3.81 12.65
CA LEU A 91 -9.40 2.42 12.56
C LEU A 91 -7.92 2.32 12.16
N SER A 92 -7.34 1.16 12.45
CA SER A 92 -5.92 0.88 12.23
C SER A 92 -5.71 -0.42 11.47
N GLY A 93 -4.79 -0.41 10.50
CA GLY A 93 -4.41 -1.57 9.72
C GLY A 93 -3.78 -1.21 8.38
N THR A 94 -3.09 -2.17 7.76
CA THR A 94 -2.68 -2.06 6.35
C THR A 94 -3.88 -1.95 5.39
N SER A 95 -5.05 -2.40 5.85
CA SER A 95 -6.34 -2.14 5.20
C SER A 95 -6.67 -0.65 5.06
N MET A 96 -6.09 0.21 5.90
CA MET A 96 -6.33 1.66 5.96
C MET A 96 -5.23 2.41 5.19
N SER A 97 -4.02 1.85 5.09
CA SER A 97 -2.97 2.37 4.21
C SER A 97 -3.21 2.06 2.73
N THR A 98 -3.76 0.89 2.42
CA THR A 98 -4.12 0.45 1.06
C THR A 98 -4.96 1.49 0.29
N PRO A 99 -6.09 2.02 0.81
CA PRO A 99 -6.92 2.98 0.07
C PRO A 99 -6.25 4.33 -0.15
N HIS A 100 -5.30 4.77 0.70
CA HIS A 100 -4.52 5.98 0.44
C HIS A 100 -3.70 5.84 -0.85
N VAL A 101 -3.06 4.69 -1.06
CA VAL A 101 -2.25 4.43 -2.26
C VAL A 101 -3.13 4.16 -3.48
N ALA A 102 -4.28 3.50 -3.32
CA ALA A 102 -5.25 3.35 -4.40
C ALA A 102 -5.78 4.72 -4.88
N GLY A 103 -6.12 5.61 -3.94
CA GLY A 103 -6.50 6.99 -4.24
C GLY A 103 -5.36 7.77 -4.91
N LEU A 104 -4.12 7.61 -4.44
CA LEU A 104 -2.94 8.22 -5.05
C LEU A 104 -2.74 7.77 -6.50
N ALA A 105 -2.88 6.48 -6.79
CA ALA A 105 -2.78 5.95 -8.15
C ALA A 105 -3.80 6.60 -9.09
N LEU A 106 -5.05 6.72 -8.65
CA LEU A 106 -6.11 7.37 -9.42
C LEU A 106 -5.87 8.88 -9.58
N TYR A 107 -5.44 9.56 -8.51
CA TYR A 107 -5.07 10.97 -8.55
C TYR A 107 -3.98 11.25 -9.59
N LEU A 108 -2.90 10.47 -9.56
CA LEU A 108 -1.80 10.60 -10.52
C LEU A 108 -2.27 10.28 -11.94
N LYS A 109 -3.08 9.22 -12.12
CA LYS A 109 -3.64 8.87 -13.44
C LYS A 109 -4.50 9.99 -14.01
N ALA A 110 -5.33 10.64 -13.18
CA ALA A 110 -6.15 11.77 -13.60
C ALA A 110 -5.30 13.00 -13.97
N LEU A 111 -4.18 13.22 -13.28
CA LEU A 111 -3.29 14.36 -13.49
C LEU A 111 -2.35 14.18 -14.69
N GLU A 112 -1.79 12.98 -14.87
CA GLU A 112 -0.71 12.69 -15.83
C GLU A 112 -1.20 11.91 -17.07
N GLY A 113 -2.47 11.48 -17.08
CA GLY A 113 -3.14 10.92 -18.24
C GLY A 113 -2.54 9.61 -18.75
N THR A 114 -2.39 9.49 -20.08
CA THR A 114 -2.02 8.24 -20.77
C THR A 114 -0.63 7.72 -20.42
N ALA A 115 0.25 8.56 -19.87
CA ALA A 115 1.55 8.15 -19.35
C ALA A 115 1.44 7.08 -18.25
N LEU A 116 0.29 7.03 -17.54
CA LEU A 116 0.01 6.10 -16.44
C LEU A 116 -1.09 5.08 -16.81
N ASN A 117 -1.05 4.54 -18.04
CA ASN A 117 -1.98 3.49 -18.47
C ASN A 117 -1.56 2.08 -18.07
N ALA A 118 -0.25 1.80 -17.96
CA ALA A 118 0.25 0.49 -17.56
C ALA A 118 0.39 0.41 -16.02
N PRO A 119 0.02 -0.72 -15.37
CA PRO A 119 0.25 -0.93 -13.94
C PRO A 119 1.71 -0.66 -13.50
N ALA A 120 2.68 -1.09 -14.31
CA ALA A 120 4.10 -0.85 -14.04
C ALA A 120 4.47 0.65 -14.06
N ALA A 121 3.87 1.44 -14.94
CA ALA A 121 4.09 2.88 -15.00
C ALA A 121 3.54 3.59 -13.76
N ILE A 122 2.35 3.17 -13.30
CA ILE A 122 1.73 3.66 -12.06
C ILE A 122 2.63 3.33 -10.85
N ALA A 123 3.07 2.07 -10.74
CA ALA A 123 3.96 1.61 -9.67
C ALA A 123 5.27 2.42 -9.63
N ALA A 124 5.93 2.57 -10.78
CA ALA A 124 7.17 3.33 -10.90
C ALA A 124 6.98 4.79 -10.51
N ARG A 125 5.87 5.40 -10.93
CA ARG A 125 5.57 6.81 -10.61
C ARG A 125 5.34 7.03 -9.11
N ILE A 126 4.58 6.16 -8.46
CA ILE A 126 4.36 6.23 -7.00
C ILE A 126 5.70 6.10 -6.26
N LYS A 127 6.53 5.12 -6.61
CA LYS A 127 7.86 4.93 -6.00
C LYS A 127 8.80 6.10 -6.26
N ALA A 128 8.74 6.71 -7.44
CA ALA A 128 9.58 7.86 -7.79
C ALA A 128 9.22 9.13 -7.00
N LEU A 129 7.93 9.31 -6.69
CA LEU A 129 7.45 10.44 -5.90
C LEU A 129 7.62 10.25 -4.40
N ALA A 130 7.63 9.00 -3.91
CA ALA A 130 7.69 8.69 -2.49
C ALA A 130 8.80 9.45 -1.73
N THR A 131 8.46 9.93 -0.54
CA THR A 131 9.42 10.51 0.39
C THR A 131 10.34 9.40 0.88
N LYS A 132 11.64 9.55 0.64
CA LYS A 132 12.66 8.56 0.97
C LYS A 132 13.15 8.75 2.40
N ASP A 133 13.48 7.64 3.06
CA ASP A 133 14.21 7.60 4.33
C ASP A 133 13.53 8.35 5.49
N ALA A 134 12.20 8.55 5.40
CA ALA A 134 11.41 9.26 6.40
C ALA A 134 10.77 8.33 7.44
N ILE A 135 10.81 7.02 7.23
CA ILE A 135 10.11 6.04 8.07
C ILE A 135 11.06 5.45 9.10
N ALA A 136 10.70 5.56 10.39
CA ALA A 136 11.38 4.87 11.47
C ALA A 136 10.90 3.41 11.58
N ASN A 137 11.83 2.50 11.88
CA ASN A 137 11.55 1.06 12.09
C ASN A 137 10.88 0.36 10.90
N VAL A 138 11.28 0.70 9.66
CA VAL A 138 10.69 0.20 8.41
C VAL A 138 10.67 -1.34 8.26
N GLY A 139 11.49 -2.04 9.06
CA GLY A 139 11.61 -3.50 9.04
C GLY A 139 12.68 -3.97 8.04
N ALA A 140 13.28 -5.12 8.33
CA ALA A 140 14.40 -5.62 7.53
C ALA A 140 13.97 -5.87 6.07
N GLY A 141 14.76 -5.38 5.12
CA GLY A 141 14.51 -5.58 3.68
C GLY A 141 13.39 -4.74 3.07
N SER A 142 12.61 -4.00 3.86
CA SER A 142 11.58 -3.10 3.32
C SER A 142 12.21 -1.89 2.62
N PRO A 143 11.59 -1.36 1.56
CA PRO A 143 11.93 -0.04 1.06
C PRO A 143 11.51 1.05 2.05
N ASN A 144 12.38 2.03 2.30
CA ASN A 144 12.02 3.22 3.09
C ASN A 144 11.39 4.29 2.19
N LEU A 145 10.17 3.99 1.72
CA LEU A 145 9.41 4.82 0.79
C LEU A 145 8.03 5.13 1.38
N LEU A 146 7.81 6.39 1.77
CA LEU A 146 6.51 6.90 2.19
C LEU A 146 5.76 7.48 1.00
N ALA A 147 4.57 6.97 0.71
CA ALA A 147 3.74 7.43 -0.41
C ALA A 147 3.50 8.95 -0.36
N TYR A 148 3.67 9.61 -1.51
CA TYR A 148 3.57 11.06 -1.64
C TYR A 148 2.92 11.45 -2.97
N ASN A 149 2.03 12.45 -2.94
CA ASN A 149 1.29 12.90 -4.12
C ASN A 149 2.00 13.97 -4.96
N GLY A 150 3.19 14.42 -4.56
CA GLY A 150 3.94 15.44 -5.29
C GLY A 150 3.46 16.88 -5.05
N ASN A 151 2.46 17.12 -4.19
CA ASN A 151 1.82 18.42 -4.04
C ASN A 151 2.38 19.28 -2.88
N GLY A 152 3.70 19.47 -2.85
CA GLY A 152 4.39 20.26 -1.84
C GLY A 152 5.80 20.63 -2.28
N ARG A 153 6.20 21.89 -2.08
CA ARG A 153 7.59 22.32 -2.25
C ARG A 153 8.44 21.56 -1.24
N ARG A 154 9.50 20.92 -1.73
CA ARG A 154 10.50 20.24 -0.91
C ARG A 154 11.20 21.22 0.03
#